data_AF-A0A537P7K9-F1
#
_entry.id   AF-A0A537P7K9-F1
#
_cell.length_a   1.000
_cell.length_b   1.000
_cell.length_c   1.000
_cell.angle_alpha   90.00
_cell.angle_beta   90.00
_cell.angle_gamma   90.00
#
_symmetry.space_group_name_H-M   'P 1'
#
loop_
_entity.id
_entity.type
_entity.pdbx_description
1 polymer ?
#
loop_
_entity_poly.entity_id
_entity_poly.type
_entity_poly.pdbx_seq_one_letter_code
_entity_poly.pdbx_strand_id
1 'polypeptide(L)'
;DRVRSTTSGSSLPAHLLGTSGTVTTIAGVQLSLRRYDRARVDGCWLAQEDIAKVCSELLEMSYAERMDNPCIGRDRADLVLAGCAILEEICAAFPAPRIRVADRGLREGILTLMMKTDGTYGSRP
;
A
#
# COMPACT_ATOMS: atom_id res chain seq x y z
N ASP A 1 -9.26 -13.59 -14.82
CA ASP A 1 -9.70 -12.95 -16.08
C ASP A 1 -11.00 -12.10 -16.09
N ARG A 2 -11.72 -11.90 -14.98
CA ARG A 2 -12.94 -11.04 -15.00
C ARG A 2 -12.70 -9.53 -14.99
N VAL A 3 -11.60 -9.06 -14.39
CA VAL A 3 -11.25 -7.62 -14.34
C VAL A 3 -10.92 -7.10 -15.74
N ARG A 4 -10.30 -7.92 -16.60
CA ARG A 4 -10.03 -7.57 -18.00
C ARG A 4 -11.29 -7.66 -18.86
N SER A 5 -12.16 -8.65 -18.63
CA SER A 5 -13.35 -8.90 -19.45
C SER A 5 -14.53 -7.95 -19.19
N THR A 6 -14.56 -7.23 -18.06
CA THR A 6 -15.64 -6.26 -17.74
C THR A 6 -15.38 -4.85 -18.30
N THR A 7 -14.24 -4.62 -18.96
CA THR A 7 -13.79 -3.29 -19.40
C THR A 7 -13.77 -3.11 -20.92
N SER A 8 -14.76 -3.67 -21.63
CA SER A 8 -14.90 -3.46 -23.08
C SER A 8 -15.49 -2.09 -23.47
N GLY A 9 -15.51 -1.09 -22.58
CA GLY A 9 -16.12 0.22 -22.87
C GLY A 9 -15.88 1.36 -21.86
N SER A 10 -15.03 1.18 -20.84
CA SER A 10 -14.70 2.23 -19.88
C SER A 10 -13.17 2.33 -19.79
N SER A 11 -12.62 3.54 -19.92
CA SER A 11 -11.20 3.80 -19.67
C SER A 11 -10.85 3.24 -18.29
N LEU A 12 -9.97 2.24 -18.23
CA LEU A 12 -9.49 1.71 -16.96
C LEU A 12 -9.04 2.87 -16.06
N PRO A 13 -9.35 2.85 -14.75
CA PRO A 13 -8.90 3.91 -13.86
C PRO A 13 -7.39 4.09 -14.00
N ALA A 14 -6.98 5.28 -14.43
CA ALA A 14 -5.57 5.60 -14.73
C ALA A 14 -4.65 5.55 -13.50
N HIS A 15 -5.24 5.41 -12.31
CA HIS A 15 -4.55 5.47 -11.04
C HIS A 15 -5.03 4.37 -10.11
N LEU A 16 -4.07 3.64 -9.55
CA LEU A 16 -4.29 2.69 -8.46
C LEU A 16 -3.79 3.33 -7.16
N LEU A 17 -4.66 3.43 -6.16
CA LEU A 17 -4.33 3.90 -4.81
C LEU A 17 -4.24 2.70 -3.89
N GLY A 18 -3.07 2.47 -3.29
CA GLY A 18 -2.84 1.42 -2.32
C GLY A 18 -2.89 1.99 -0.91
N THR A 19 -3.84 1.52 -0.12
CA THR A 19 -3.97 1.86 1.30
C THR A 19 -3.70 0.60 2.13
N SER A 20 -3.42 0.74 3.43
CA SER A 20 -3.16 -0.35 4.40
C SER A 20 -1.68 -0.71 4.62
N GLY A 21 -1.46 -1.56 5.63
CA GLY A 21 -0.16 -1.96 6.17
C GLY A 21 0.75 -2.60 5.12
N THR A 22 0.23 -3.44 4.22
CA THR A 22 1.05 -4.12 3.21
C THR A 22 1.74 -3.12 2.27
N VAL A 23 0.95 -2.26 1.63
CA VAL A 23 1.46 -1.27 0.66
C VAL A 23 2.42 -0.29 1.35
N THR A 24 2.07 0.18 2.56
CA THR A 24 2.92 1.11 3.32
C THR A 24 4.21 0.45 3.84
N THR A 25 4.18 -0.84 4.16
CA THR A 25 5.38 -1.62 4.54
C THR A 25 6.32 -1.77 3.35
N ILE A 26 5.80 -2.20 2.20
CA ILE A 26 6.59 -2.33 0.96
C ILE A 26 7.19 -0.98 0.58
N ALA A 27 6.44 0.12 0.71
CA ALA A 27 6.95 1.46 0.50
C ALA A 27 8.10 1.82 1.44
N GLY A 28 7.97 1.49 2.73
CA GLY A 28 9.03 1.72 3.71
C GLY A 28 10.31 0.92 3.42
N VAL A 29 10.16 -0.33 2.97
CA VAL A 29 11.29 -1.19 2.57
C VAL A 29 11.93 -0.66 1.28
N GLN A 30 11.15 -0.35 0.25
CA GLN A 30 11.63 0.23 -1.01
C GLN A 30 12.42 1.53 -0.78
N LEU A 31 11.92 2.41 0.11
CA LEU A 31 12.59 3.66 0.47
C LEU A 31 13.80 3.46 1.41
N SER A 32 14.11 2.21 1.78
CA SER A 32 15.19 1.82 2.69
C SER A 32 15.19 2.63 3.99
N LEU A 33 14.00 2.82 4.57
CA LEU A 33 13.86 3.65 5.77
C LEU A 33 14.49 2.95 6.97
N ARG A 34 15.25 3.71 7.78
CA ARG A 34 15.82 3.22 9.05
C ARG A 34 14.77 3.00 10.15
N ARG A 35 13.56 3.50 9.94
CA ARG A 35 12.34 3.31 10.73
C ARG A 35 11.16 3.77 9.89
N TYR A 36 9.96 3.28 10.18
CA TYR A 36 8.76 3.77 9.51
C TYR A 36 8.61 5.30 9.65
N ASP A 37 8.45 5.99 8.52
CA ASP A 37 8.24 7.43 8.44
C ASP A 37 7.05 7.75 7.53
N ARG A 38 5.91 8.07 8.15
CA ARG A 38 4.66 8.40 7.47
C ARG A 38 4.83 9.52 6.46
N ALA A 39 5.62 10.55 6.76
CA ALA A 39 5.76 11.72 5.88
C ALA A 39 6.49 11.37 4.57
N ARG A 40 7.30 10.31 4.58
CA ARG A 40 7.99 9.80 3.38
C ARG A 40 7.16 8.77 2.62
N VAL A 41 6.32 8.01 3.33
CA VAL A 41 5.50 6.93 2.76
C VAL A 41 4.19 7.46 2.16
N ASP A 42 3.48 8.34 2.88
CA ASP A 42 2.20 8.87 2.43
C ASP A 42 2.38 9.68 1.14
N GLY A 43 1.70 9.26 0.07
CA GLY A 43 1.87 9.85 -1.23
C GLY A 43 3.24 9.58 -1.86
N CYS A 44 3.92 8.47 -1.59
CA CYS A 44 4.96 8.01 -2.52
C CYS A 44 4.33 7.27 -3.72
N TRP A 45 5.08 7.13 -4.80
CA TRP A 45 4.72 6.24 -5.91
C TRP A 45 5.55 4.97 -5.81
N LEU A 46 4.94 3.83 -6.09
CA LEU A 46 5.62 2.54 -6.28
C LEU A 46 5.36 2.04 -7.70
N ALA A 47 6.41 1.82 -8.48
CA ALA A 47 6.28 1.14 -9.76
C ALA A 47 6.04 -0.36 -9.55
N GLN A 48 5.46 -1.05 -10.53
CA GLN A 48 5.27 -2.50 -10.43
C GLN A 48 6.60 -3.25 -10.23
N GLU A 49 7.67 -2.78 -10.88
CA GLU A 49 9.03 -3.32 -10.73
C GLU A 49 9.58 -3.15 -9.30
N ASP A 50 9.29 -2.03 -8.63
CA ASP A 50 9.70 -1.80 -7.24
C ASP A 50 9.00 -2.78 -6.31
N ILE A 51 7.70 -3.00 -6.53
CA ILE A 51 6.90 -3.95 -5.75
C ILE A 51 7.47 -5.36 -5.93
N ALA A 52 7.65 -5.81 -7.17
CA ALA A 52 8.20 -7.15 -7.46
C ALA A 52 9.60 -7.33 -6.86
N LYS A 53 10.46 -6.31 -6.94
CA LYS A 53 11.78 -6.32 -6.34
C LYS A 53 11.72 -6.51 -4.82
N VAL A 54 10.93 -5.68 -4.13
CA VAL A 54 10.77 -5.81 -2.66
C VAL A 54 10.16 -7.15 -2.29
N CYS A 55 9.14 -7.63 -3.00
CA CYS A 55 8.54 -8.95 -2.76
C CYS A 55 9.60 -10.06 -2.86
N SER A 56 10.45 -10.02 -3.88
CA SER A 56 11.56 -10.98 -4.06
C SER A 56 12.58 -10.89 -2.91
N GLU A 57 13.03 -9.69 -2.54
CA GLU A 57 13.93 -9.50 -1.40
C GLU A 57 13.34 -10.03 -0.09
N LEU A 58 12.05 -9.82 0.15
CA LEU A 58 11.36 -10.29 1.34
C LEU A 58 11.19 -11.82 1.35
N LEU A 59 11.03 -12.45 0.19
CA LEU A 59 10.95 -13.91 0.05
C LEU A 59 12.28 -14.59 0.42
N GLU A 60 13.40 -13.98 0.06
CA GLU A 60 14.75 -14.48 0.38
C GLU A 60 15.14 -14.26 1.85
N MET A 61 14.50 -13.31 2.55
CA MET A 61 14.74 -13.13 3.98
C MET A 61 14.24 -14.32 4.80
N SER A 62 14.97 -14.66 5.85
CA SER A 62 14.48 -15.49 6.94
C SER A 62 13.41 -14.75 7.75
N TYR A 63 12.66 -15.50 8.57
CA TYR A 63 11.71 -14.90 9.51
C TYR A 63 12.39 -13.92 10.49
N ALA A 64 13.60 -14.24 10.96
CA ALA A 64 14.37 -13.37 11.85
C ALA A 64 14.75 -12.05 11.16
N GLU A 65 15.25 -12.11 9.92
CA GLU A 65 15.58 -10.90 9.15
C GLU A 65 14.34 -10.03 8.88
N ARG A 66 13.18 -10.64 8.61
CA ARG A 66 11.92 -9.90 8.48
C ARG A 66 11.48 -9.25 9.79
N MET A 67 11.63 -9.93 10.93
CA MET A 67 11.32 -9.34 12.24
C MET A 67 12.22 -8.14 12.56
N ASP A 68 13.50 -8.23 12.18
CA ASP A 68 14.51 -7.19 12.44
C ASP A 68 14.45 -6.04 11.43
N ASN A 69 13.68 -6.18 10.34
CA ASN A 69 13.47 -5.12 9.37
C ASN A 69 12.73 -3.93 10.00
N PRO A 70 13.27 -2.69 9.95
CA PRO A 70 12.70 -1.52 10.62
C PRO A 70 11.29 -1.10 10.16
N CYS A 71 10.84 -1.56 9.01
CA CYS A 71 9.54 -1.22 8.43
C CYS A 71 8.50 -2.34 8.58
N ILE A 72 8.93 -3.57 8.88
CA ILE A 72 8.05 -4.75 9.01
C ILE A 72 7.76 -4.99 10.49
N GLY A 73 8.80 -5.25 11.28
CA GLY A 73 8.70 -5.60 12.68
C GLY A 73 8.06 -6.97 12.95
N ARG A 74 8.06 -7.36 14.23
CA ARG A 74 7.58 -8.67 14.69
C ARG A 74 6.12 -8.95 14.32
N ASP A 75 5.23 -7.96 14.48
CA ASP A 75 3.79 -8.13 14.30
C ASP A 75 3.35 -8.40 12.86
N ARG A 76 4.25 -8.20 11.87
CA ARG A 76 3.95 -8.37 10.43
C ARG A 76 4.85 -9.39 9.75
N ALA A 77 5.91 -9.87 10.40
CA ALA A 77 6.93 -10.71 9.78
C ALA A 77 6.39 -12.06 9.27
N ASP A 78 5.31 -12.54 9.86
CA ASP A 78 4.57 -13.75 9.51
C ASP A 78 3.62 -13.55 8.31
N LEU A 79 3.00 -12.38 8.20
CA LEU A 79 1.95 -12.10 7.21
C LEU A 79 2.42 -11.30 5.99
N VAL A 80 3.59 -10.65 6.06
CA VAL A 80 4.06 -9.73 5.01
C VAL A 80 4.15 -10.40 3.64
N LEU A 81 4.59 -11.66 3.56
CA LEU A 81 4.68 -12.41 2.31
C LEU A 81 3.31 -12.70 1.68
N ALA A 82 2.31 -13.03 2.49
CA ALA A 82 0.94 -13.20 2.00
C ALA A 82 0.38 -11.88 1.46
N GLY A 83 0.70 -10.76 2.13
CA GLY A 83 0.39 -9.42 1.65
C GLY A 83 1.05 -9.11 0.30
N CYS A 84 2.33 -9.44 0.14
CA CYS A 84 3.07 -9.30 -1.11
C CYS A 84 2.37 -10.03 -2.26
N ALA A 85 2.05 -11.32 -2.08
CA ALA A 85 1.40 -12.12 -3.11
C ALA A 85 0.03 -11.55 -3.53
N ILE A 86 -0.79 -11.10 -2.57
CA ILE A 86 -2.08 -10.45 -2.87
C ILE A 86 -1.87 -9.15 -3.64
N LEU A 87 -0.89 -8.33 -3.23
CA LEU A 87 -0.61 -7.06 -3.90
C LEU A 87 -0.11 -7.28 -5.33
N GLU A 88 0.79 -8.23 -5.56
CA GLU A 88 1.29 -8.58 -6.88
C GLU A 88 0.15 -9.02 -7.81
N GLU A 89 -0.77 -9.86 -7.33
CA GLU A 89 -1.92 -10.30 -8.12
C GLU A 89 -2.88 -9.15 -8.44
N ILE A 90 -3.10 -8.23 -7.49
CA ILE A 90 -3.86 -6.99 -7.75
C ILE A 90 -3.15 -6.16 -8.83
N CYS A 91 -1.83 -5.98 -8.75
CA CYS A 91 -1.07 -5.24 -9.77
C CYS A 91 -1.13 -5.92 -11.14
N ALA A 92 -1.12 -7.25 -11.21
CA ALA A 92 -1.22 -7.99 -12.46
C ALA A 92 -2.63 -7.91 -13.07
N ALA A 93 -3.67 -7.86 -12.23
CA ALA A 93 -5.05 -7.73 -12.66
C ALA A 93 -5.42 -6.32 -13.16
N PHE A 94 -4.78 -5.28 -12.62
CA PHE A 94 -5.05 -3.88 -12.94
C PHE A 94 -3.92 -3.26 -13.78
N PRO A 95 -4.20 -2.72 -14.98
CA PRO A 95 -3.18 -2.19 -15.90
C PRO A 95 -2.70 -0.77 -15.51
N ALA A 96 -2.39 -0.56 -14.24
CA ALA A 96 -1.79 0.67 -13.74
C ALA A 96 -0.26 0.47 -13.61
N PRO A 97 0.58 1.33 -14.25
CA PRO A 97 2.03 1.16 -14.22
C PRO A 97 2.65 1.41 -12.83
N ARG A 98 1.90 2.08 -11.94
CA ARG A 98 2.34 2.45 -10.60
C ARG A 98 1.16 2.60 -9.65
N ILE A 99 1.43 2.42 -8.36
CA ILE A 99 0.50 2.61 -7.25
C ILE A 99 0.89 3.86 -6.48
N ARG A 100 -0.10 4.69 -6.14
CA ARG A 100 0.05 5.78 -5.17
C ARG A 100 -0.20 5.23 -3.78
N VAL A 101 0.75 5.39 -2.87
CA VAL A 101 0.60 4.95 -1.49
C VAL A 101 -0.21 5.98 -0.70
N ALA A 102 -1.18 5.50 0.07
CA ALA A 102 -1.90 6.31 1.05
C ALA A 102 -1.79 5.66 2.42
N ASP A 103 -1.16 6.36 3.36
CA ASP A 103 -1.10 5.96 4.76
C ASP A 103 -2.38 6.34 5.52
N ARG A 104 -3.22 7.16 4.90
CA ARG A 104 -4.58 7.46 5.38
C ARG A 104 -5.53 6.41 4.84
N GLY A 105 -6.36 5.85 5.71
CA GLY A 105 -7.27 4.77 5.35
C GLY A 105 -8.59 4.85 6.08
N LEU A 106 -9.07 3.69 6.54
CA LEU A 106 -10.37 3.55 7.17
C LEU A 106 -10.55 4.46 8.39
N ARG A 107 -9.52 4.59 9.23
CA ARG A 107 -9.59 5.41 10.46
C ARG A 107 -9.85 6.88 10.13
N GLU A 108 -9.07 7.43 9.20
CA GLU A 108 -9.24 8.81 8.74
C GLU A 108 -10.57 9.00 8.00
N GLY A 109 -11.02 8.00 7.25
CA GLY A 109 -12.32 8.01 6.58
C GLY A 109 -13.49 8.08 7.55
N ILE A 110 -13.47 7.26 8.61
CA ILE A 110 -14.50 7.27 9.67
C ILE A 110 -14.50 8.61 10.41
N LEU A 111 -13.31 9.10 10.82
CA LEU A 111 -13.21 10.40 11.50
C LEU A 111 -13.76 11.53 10.62
N THR A 112 -13.40 11.55 9.34
CA THR A 112 -13.91 12.52 8.37
C THR A 112 -15.42 12.45 8.25
N LEU A 113 -15.99 11.23 8.25
CA LEU A 113 -17.44 11.04 8.20
C LEU A 113 -18.11 11.60 9.47
N MET A 114 -17.59 11.28 10.65
CA MET A 114 -18.12 11.79 11.93
C MET A 114 -18.09 13.32 11.98
N MET A 115 -16.96 13.94 11.62
CA MET A 115 -16.83 15.39 11.59
C MET A 115 -17.83 16.04 10.61
N LYS A 116 -18.11 15.39 9.48
CA LYS A 116 -19.11 15.88 8.52
C LYS A 116 -20.52 15.79 9.11
N THR A 117 -20.85 14.68 9.76
CA THR A 117 -22.13 14.49 10.44
C THR A 117 -22.33 15.52 11.55
N ASP A 118 -21.28 15.86 12.29
CA ASP A 118 -21.32 16.84 13.37
C ASP A 118 -21.22 18.30 12.88
N GLY A 119 -21.09 18.53 11.56
CA GLY A 119 -20.95 19.88 10.99
C GLY A 119 -19.63 20.59 11.31
N THR A 120 -18.62 19.86 11.79
CA THR A 120 -17.28 20.37 12.17
C THR A 120 -16.22 20.15 11.09
N TYR A 121 -16.56 19.43 10.02
CA TYR A 121 -15.65 19.19 8.91
C TYR A 121 -15.61 20.36 7.92
N GLY A 122 -14.42 20.92 7.68
CA GLY A 122 -14.23 21.96 6.67
C GLY A 122 -14.74 23.34 7.07
N SER A 123 -15.17 23.52 8.31
CA SER A 123 -15.31 24.84 8.93
C SER A 123 -13.93 25.48 8.90
N ARG A 124 -13.73 26.46 8.00
CA ARG A 124 -12.53 27.29 8.04
C ARG A 124 -12.42 27.91 9.44
N PRO A 125 -11.20 28.05 10.00
CA PRO A 125 -11.02 28.90 11.17
C PRO A 125 -11.49 30.33 10.87
#